data_AF-A0A2E4QKD5-F1
#
_entry.id   AF-A0A2E4QKD5-F1
#
_cell.length_a   1.000
_cell.length_b   1.000
_cell.length_c   1.000
_cell.angle_alpha   90.00
_cell.angle_beta   90.00
_cell.angle_gamma   90.00
#
_symmetry.space_group_name_H-M   'P 1'
#
loop_
_entity.id
_entity.type
_entity.pdbx_description
1 polymer ?
#
loop_
_entity_poly.entity_id
_entity_poly.type
_entity_poly.pdbx_seq_one_letter_code
_entity_poly.pdbx_strand_id
1 'polypeptide(L)'
;MYWKEIPVQIQAKDTSSTVSRQLEERFQKAIDSIAMYDGSAGSDEYLNYWGYGDYKEINKDLNSALDYYEEKYNSMPQDFVKKIVKTIDNNSRDESHGAIDHWLLK
;
A
#
# COMPACT_ATOMS: atom_id res chain seq x y z
N MET A 1 -0.47 4.90 -4.31
CA MET A 1 -1.05 3.83 -5.12
C MET A 1 -1.01 2.56 -4.30
N TYR A 2 -2.12 1.84 -4.30
CA TYR A 2 -2.31 0.58 -3.63
C TYR A 2 -2.91 -0.40 -4.63
N TRP A 3 -2.68 -1.67 -4.35
CA TRP A 3 -3.54 -2.76 -4.83
C TRP A 3 -4.29 -3.30 -3.63
N LYS A 4 -5.62 -3.14 -3.62
CA LYS A 4 -6.43 -3.35 -2.41
C LYS A 4 -5.79 -2.61 -1.22
N GLU A 5 -5.56 -3.26 -0.09
CA GLU A 5 -4.93 -2.66 1.08
C GLU A 5 -3.40 -2.49 0.97
N ILE A 6 -2.73 -3.10 -0.01
CA ILE A 6 -1.26 -3.19 -0.06
C ILE A 6 -0.65 -1.98 -0.81
N PRO A 7 0.22 -1.17 -0.18
CA PRO A 7 0.84 -0.01 -0.82
C PRO A 7 1.97 -0.42 -1.76
N VAL A 8 2.06 0.18 -2.95
CA VAL A 8 3.17 -0.08 -3.90
C VAL A 8 3.98 1.14 -4.26
N GLN A 9 3.37 2.32 -4.18
CA GLN A 9 3.97 3.55 -4.65
C GLN A 9 3.42 4.70 -3.81
N ILE A 10 4.31 5.57 -3.38
CA ILE A 10 3.97 6.84 -2.74
C ILE A 10 4.01 7.98 -3.77
N GLN A 11 3.14 8.97 -3.59
CA GLN A 11 3.06 10.13 -4.45
C GLN A 11 2.94 11.39 -3.59
N ALA A 12 3.73 12.41 -3.94
CA ALA A 12 3.60 13.75 -3.40
C ALA A 12 3.25 14.69 -4.55
N LYS A 13 2.36 15.64 -4.27
CA LYS A 13 1.95 16.66 -5.24
C LYS A 13 1.88 18.02 -4.57
N ASP A 14 2.26 19.05 -5.32
CA ASP A 14 2.01 20.45 -5.01
C ASP A 14 1.16 21.07 -6.12
N THR A 15 1.03 22.40 -6.13
CA THR A 15 0.23 23.12 -7.12
C THR A 15 0.72 22.98 -8.56
N SER A 16 1.99 22.63 -8.77
CA SER A 16 2.69 22.66 -10.06
C SER A 16 3.27 21.32 -10.48
N SER A 17 3.58 20.45 -9.52
CA SER A 17 4.42 19.29 -9.70
C SER A 17 3.85 18.08 -8.96
N THR A 18 4.04 16.90 -9.54
CA THR A 18 3.70 15.62 -8.93
C THR A 18 4.89 14.69 -9.11
N VAL A 19 5.35 14.12 -8.00
CA VAL A 19 6.46 13.16 -7.97
C VAL A 19 5.98 11.86 -7.32
N SER A 20 6.55 10.74 -7.73
CA SER A 20 6.17 9.42 -7.22
C SER A 20 7.39 8.54 -7.06
N ARG A 21 7.35 7.65 -6.06
CA ARG A 21 8.42 6.68 -5.78
C ARG A 21 7.81 5.31 -5.51
N GLN A 22 8.37 4.28 -6.14
CA GLN A 22 8.01 2.90 -5.85
C GLN A 22 8.53 2.52 -4.47
N LEU A 23 7.72 1.79 -3.70
CA LEU A 23 8.15 1.21 -2.45
C LEU A 23 9.00 -0.05 -2.69
N GLU A 24 9.55 -0.61 -1.61
CA GLU A 24 10.36 -1.81 -1.67
C GLU A 24 9.66 -3.00 -2.35
N GLU A 25 10.44 -3.85 -3.02
CA GLU A 25 9.96 -5.02 -3.77
C GLU A 25 9.10 -5.99 -2.93
N ARG A 26 9.28 -5.99 -1.59
CA ARG A 26 8.48 -6.82 -0.68
C ARG A 26 6.97 -6.56 -0.78
N PHE A 27 6.57 -5.35 -1.17
CA PHE A 27 5.16 -5.01 -1.36
C PHE A 27 4.59 -5.61 -2.64
N GLN A 28 5.37 -5.66 -3.72
CA GLN A 28 4.97 -6.36 -4.95
C GLN A 28 4.85 -7.86 -4.70
N LYS A 29 5.84 -8.46 -4.01
CA LYS A 29 5.78 -9.88 -3.61
C LYS A 29 4.58 -10.19 -2.72
N ALA A 30 4.17 -9.24 -1.88
CA ALA A 30 2.97 -9.37 -1.06
C ALA A 30 1.70 -9.38 -1.90
N ILE A 31 1.60 -8.52 -2.92
CA ILE A 31 0.48 -8.53 -3.87
C ILE A 31 0.38 -9.88 -4.57
N ASP A 32 1.49 -10.38 -5.13
CA ASP A 32 1.50 -11.69 -5.80
C ASP A 32 1.03 -12.80 -4.84
N SER A 33 1.55 -12.79 -3.61
CA SER A 33 1.19 -13.80 -2.60
C SER A 33 -0.29 -13.73 -2.23
N ILE A 34 -0.84 -12.53 -2.01
CA ILE A 34 -2.23 -12.34 -1.61
C ILE A 34 -3.19 -12.59 -2.78
N ALA A 35 -2.86 -12.14 -4.00
CA ALA A 35 -3.65 -12.38 -5.19
C ALA A 35 -3.74 -13.88 -5.54
N MET A 36 -2.65 -14.63 -5.34
CA MET A 36 -2.69 -16.10 -5.49
C MET A 36 -3.52 -16.75 -4.40
N TYR A 37 -3.47 -16.22 -3.18
CA TYR A 37 -4.16 -16.78 -2.02
C TYR A 37 -5.68 -16.52 -2.04
N ASP A 38 -6.10 -15.31 -2.40
CA ASP A 38 -7.52 -14.92 -2.44
C ASP A 38 -8.20 -15.23 -3.78
N GLY A 39 -7.45 -15.73 -4.77
CA GLY A 39 -7.95 -16.08 -6.10
C GLY A 39 -7.95 -14.93 -7.12
N SER A 40 -7.51 -13.73 -6.75
CA SER A 40 -7.51 -12.55 -7.64
C SER A 40 -6.53 -12.67 -8.81
N ALA A 41 -5.43 -13.45 -8.68
CA ALA A 41 -4.28 -13.44 -9.60
C ALA A 41 -4.60 -13.71 -11.09
N GLY A 42 -5.72 -14.37 -11.39
CA GLY A 42 -6.15 -14.67 -12.76
C GLY A 42 -7.44 -13.97 -13.19
N SER A 43 -7.92 -13.02 -12.40
CA SER A 43 -9.23 -12.38 -12.59
C SER A 43 -9.09 -10.89 -12.90
N ASP A 44 -10.15 -10.30 -13.45
CA ASP A 44 -10.23 -8.86 -13.70
C ASP A 44 -10.09 -8.04 -12.41
N GLU A 45 -10.37 -8.63 -11.25
CA GLU A 45 -10.18 -8.01 -9.95
C GLU A 45 -8.74 -7.52 -9.76
N TYR A 46 -7.75 -8.30 -10.18
CA TYR A 46 -6.35 -7.91 -10.07
C TYR A 46 -6.05 -6.55 -10.72
N LEU A 47 -6.67 -6.28 -11.88
CA LEU A 47 -6.47 -5.05 -12.64
C LEU A 47 -7.38 -3.91 -12.17
N ASN A 48 -8.52 -4.22 -11.56
CA ASN A 48 -9.52 -3.22 -11.19
C ASN A 48 -9.32 -2.63 -9.79
N TYR A 49 -8.53 -3.27 -8.91
CA TYR A 49 -8.33 -2.83 -7.53
C TYR A 49 -7.24 -1.77 -7.33
N TRP A 50 -6.56 -1.34 -8.40
CA TRP A 50 -5.52 -0.32 -8.30
C TRP A 50 -6.11 1.07 -8.06
N GLY A 51 -5.55 1.81 -7.10
CA GLY A 51 -5.89 3.22 -6.93
C GLY A 51 -5.07 3.94 -5.86
N TYR A 52 -5.33 5.24 -5.72
CA TYR A 52 -4.70 6.05 -4.69
C TYR A 52 -5.62 6.15 -3.48
N GLY A 53 -5.06 5.91 -2.29
CA GLY A 53 -5.71 6.26 -1.03
C GLY A 53 -5.75 7.78 -0.82
N ASP A 54 -6.26 8.18 0.34
CA ASP A 54 -6.46 9.59 0.66
C ASP A 54 -5.16 10.40 0.70
N TYR A 55 -5.21 11.59 0.08
CA TYR A 55 -4.13 12.57 0.20
C TYR A 55 -4.14 13.20 1.59
N LYS A 56 -2.96 13.28 2.20
CA LYS A 56 -2.75 13.92 3.49
C LYS A 56 -1.88 15.15 3.30
N GLU A 57 -2.31 16.28 3.86
CA GLU A 57 -1.48 17.48 3.89
C GLU A 57 -0.28 17.28 4.83
N ILE A 58 0.89 17.71 4.38
CA ILE A 58 2.13 17.64 5.14
C ILE A 58 2.93 18.90 4.89
N ASN A 59 3.47 19.51 5.95
CA ASN A 59 4.31 20.69 5.85
C ASN A 59 5.77 20.30 5.53
N LYS A 60 5.98 19.78 4.31
CA LYS A 60 7.27 19.35 3.76
C LYS A 60 7.29 19.63 2.25
N ASP A 61 8.46 19.83 1.68
CA ASP A 61 8.62 19.81 0.22
C ASP A 61 8.37 18.39 -0.33
N LEU A 62 8.21 18.28 -1.66
CA LEU A 62 7.86 17.03 -2.32
C LEU A 62 8.81 15.87 -2.00
N ASN A 63 10.12 16.09 -2.00
CA ASN A 63 11.08 15.01 -1.76
C ASN A 63 11.11 14.63 -0.28
N SER A 64 11.14 15.62 0.62
CA SER A 64 11.07 15.36 2.06
C SER A 64 9.77 14.67 2.48
N ALA A 65 8.65 14.94 1.80
CA ALA A 65 7.39 14.24 2.02
C ALA A 65 7.47 12.78 1.55
N LEU A 66 8.08 12.52 0.38
CA LEU A 66 8.31 11.16 -0.09
C LEU A 66 9.22 10.37 0.85
N ASP A 67 10.35 10.95 1.28
CA ASP A 67 11.31 10.30 2.18
C ASP A 67 10.61 9.92 3.51
N TYR A 68 9.83 10.84 4.08
CA TYR A 68 9.07 10.59 5.30
C TYR A 68 8.09 9.41 5.17
N TYR A 69 7.31 9.36 4.08
CA TYR A 69 6.35 8.28 3.87
C TYR A 69 7.03 6.96 3.48
N GLU A 70 8.14 7.00 2.74
CA GLU A 70 8.91 5.81 2.41
C GLU A 70 9.46 5.15 3.68
N GLU A 71 10.09 5.92 4.58
CA GLU A 71 10.54 5.40 5.88
C GLU A 71 9.38 4.80 6.68
N LYS A 72 8.22 5.46 6.68
CA LYS A 72 7.03 4.98 7.37
C LYS A 72 6.54 3.66 6.78
N TYR A 73 6.44 3.51 5.46
CA TYR A 73 6.07 2.24 4.84
C TYR A 73 7.15 1.16 5.02
N ASN A 74 8.43 1.52 5.02
CA ASN A 74 9.51 0.57 5.31
C ASN A 74 9.42 0.03 6.75
N SER A 75 8.80 0.77 7.67
CA SER A 75 8.47 0.27 9.01
C SER A 75 7.36 -0.79 9.07
N MET A 76 6.66 -1.07 7.95
CA MET A 76 5.64 -2.12 7.90
C MET A 76 6.21 -3.46 8.43
N PRO A 77 5.49 -4.16 9.32
CA PRO A 77 5.97 -5.41 9.92
C PRO A 77 6.33 -6.45 8.85
N GLN A 78 7.44 -7.18 9.03
CA GLN A 78 7.88 -8.20 8.06
C GLN A 78 6.85 -9.33 7.85
N ASP A 79 5.97 -9.55 8.82
CA ASP A 79 4.92 -10.56 8.80
C ASP A 79 3.55 -10.03 8.32
N PHE A 80 3.45 -8.80 7.79
CA PHE A 80 2.17 -8.20 7.40
C PHE A 80 1.35 -9.05 6.42
N VAL A 81 2.01 -9.75 5.49
CA VAL A 81 1.33 -10.70 4.57
C VAL A 81 0.59 -11.78 5.36
N LYS A 82 1.21 -12.34 6.40
CA LYS A 82 0.56 -13.34 7.28
C LYS A 82 -0.61 -12.74 8.05
N LYS A 83 -0.54 -11.46 8.41
CA LYS A 83 -1.64 -10.76 9.06
C LYS A 83 -2.83 -10.59 8.10
N ILE A 84 -2.57 -10.21 6.85
CA ILE A 84 -3.60 -10.12 5.80
C ILE A 84 -4.26 -11.50 5.58
N VAL A 85 -3.47 -12.55 5.42
CA VAL A 85 -3.99 -13.93 5.27
C VAL A 85 -4.93 -14.30 6.42
N LYS A 86 -4.56 -14.00 7.67
CA LYS A 86 -5.45 -14.23 8.82
C LYS A 86 -6.77 -13.47 8.73
N THR A 87 -6.77 -12.26 8.15
CA THR A 87 -8.00 -11.49 7.92
C THR A 87 -8.85 -12.03 6.75
N ILE A 88 -8.24 -12.75 5.81
CA ILE A 88 -8.98 -13.48 4.77
C ILE A 88 -9.65 -14.70 5.40
N ASP A 89 -8.87 -15.52 6.13
CA ASP A 89 -9.34 -16.75 6.78
C ASP A 89 -10.53 -16.53 7.73
N ASN A 90 -10.55 -15.40 8.44
CA ASN A 90 -11.59 -15.07 9.40
C ASN A 90 -12.74 -14.23 8.79
N ASN A 91 -12.75 -14.00 7.47
CA ASN A 91 -13.69 -13.14 6.75
C ASN A 91 -13.79 -11.71 7.33
N SER A 92 -12.69 -11.14 7.82
CA SER A 92 -12.62 -9.79 8.40
C SER A 92 -11.69 -8.85 7.63
N ARG A 93 -11.32 -9.19 6.39
CA ARG A 93 -10.45 -8.37 5.55
C ARG A 93 -11.13 -7.07 5.16
N ASP A 94 -10.38 -5.98 5.23
CA ASP A 94 -10.73 -4.69 4.65
C ASP A 94 -9.80 -4.44 3.46
N GLU A 95 -10.35 -4.47 2.25
CA GLU A 95 -9.60 -4.30 0.99
C GLU A 95 -9.44 -2.83 0.59
N SER A 96 -9.92 -1.89 1.41
CA SER A 96 -9.82 -0.45 1.11
C SER A 96 -8.36 0.02 1.08
N HIS A 97 -8.10 0.99 0.21
CA HIS A 97 -6.77 1.58 0.05
C HIS A 97 -6.32 2.22 1.36
N GLY A 98 -5.22 1.73 1.93
CA GLY A 98 -4.68 2.21 3.20
C GLY A 98 -5.28 1.54 4.45
N ALA A 99 -6.10 0.50 4.32
CA ALA A 99 -6.69 -0.21 5.47
C ALA A 99 -5.64 -0.72 6.48
N ILE A 100 -4.43 -1.07 6.01
CA ILE A 100 -3.32 -1.56 6.85
C ILE A 100 -2.31 -0.48 7.25
N ASP A 101 -2.52 0.79 6.88
CA ASP A 101 -1.59 1.88 7.20
C ASP A 101 -1.48 2.12 8.72
N HIS A 102 -2.44 1.63 9.50
CA HIS A 102 -2.39 1.66 10.96
C HIS A 102 -1.36 0.69 11.57
N TRP A 103 -0.78 -0.22 10.78
CA TRP A 103 0.34 -1.09 11.19
C TRP A 103 1.70 -0.41 11.09
N LEU A 104 1.77 0.74 10.43
CA LEU A 104 3.00 1.53 10.31
C LEU A 104 3.34 2.13 11.67
N LEU A 105 4.64 2.33 11.93
CA LEU A 105 5.06 3.09 13.10
C LEU A 105 4.56 4.54 12.99
N LYS A 106 4.24 5.14 14.16
CA LYS A 106 3.69 6.49 14.23
C LYS A 106 4.73 7.53 13.83
#